data_AF-A0A257RTL0-F1
#
_entry.id   AF-A0A257RTL0-F1
#
_cell.length_a   1.000
_cell.length_b   1.000
_cell.length_c   1.000
_cell.angle_alpha   90.00
_cell.angle_beta   90.00
_cell.angle_gamma   90.00
#
_symmetry.space_group_name_H-M   'P 1'
#
loop_
_entity.id
_entity.type
_entity.pdbx_description
1 polymer ?
#
loop_
_entity_poly.entity_id
_entity_poly.type
_entity_poly.pdbx_seq_one_letter_code
_entity_poly.pdbx_strand_id
1 'polypeptide(L)'
;MRHNLQRGFTLIELLVVIAIIGILSAVVLASLNTARSKGNDAAIMSDIDGIRTQAGIDNTSNGNYTGVCTTDTTVQNQLAGAKKANNNGTVNCNVSTNGSAYAANAALVATPGTFYCVDSTGAGTTTATDTIGTSGTQC
;
A
#
# COMPACT_ATOMS: atom_id res chain seq x y z
N MET A 1 4.73 -67.53 -11.81
CA MET A 1 5.40 -66.20 -11.77
C MET A 1 4.38 -65.15 -12.17
N ARG A 2 4.02 -64.22 -11.28
CA ARG A 2 3.05 -63.16 -11.57
C ARG A 2 3.79 -62.03 -12.31
N HIS A 3 3.48 -61.83 -13.58
CA HIS A 3 4.01 -60.72 -14.37
C HIS A 3 3.38 -59.42 -13.84
N ASN A 4 4.18 -58.58 -13.16
CA ASN A 4 3.76 -57.23 -12.81
C ASN A 4 3.77 -56.40 -14.09
N LEU A 5 2.59 -56.15 -14.65
CA LEU A 5 2.42 -55.26 -15.79
C LEU A 5 2.72 -53.82 -15.32
N GLN A 6 3.95 -53.35 -15.51
CA GLN A 6 4.30 -51.96 -15.27
C GLN A 6 3.51 -51.10 -16.27
N ARG A 7 2.48 -50.41 -15.77
CA ARG A 7 1.70 -49.46 -16.56
C ARG A 7 2.52 -48.17 -16.71
N GLY A 8 3.05 -47.93 -17.91
CA GLY A 8 3.65 -46.64 -18.27
C GLY A 8 2.59 -45.58 -18.51
N PHE A 9 2.92 -44.32 -18.22
CA PHE A 9 2.09 -43.16 -18.56
C PHE A 9 2.10 -42.95 -20.08
N THR A 10 0.97 -42.64 -20.69
CA THR A 10 0.93 -42.29 -22.12
C THR A 10 1.35 -40.83 -22.32
N LEU A 11 1.95 -40.54 -23.48
CA LEU A 11 2.31 -39.16 -23.85
C LEU A 11 1.08 -38.24 -23.91
N ILE A 12 -0.07 -38.77 -24.32
CA ILE A 12 -1.32 -38.00 -24.37
C ILE A 12 -1.84 -37.66 -22.98
N GLU A 13 -1.72 -38.57 -22.00
CA GLU A 13 -2.10 -38.29 -20.61
C GLU A 13 -1.23 -37.19 -20.01
N LEU A 14 0.09 -37.22 -20.27
CA LEU A 14 0.99 -36.17 -19.78
C LEU A 14 0.66 -34.81 -20.44
N LEU A 15 0.39 -34.81 -21.74
CA LEU A 15 0.05 -33.60 -22.50
C LEU A 15 -1.25 -32.94 -21.99
N VAL A 16 -2.29 -33.73 -21.72
CA VAL A 16 -3.56 -33.20 -21.19
C VAL A 16 -3.36 -32.60 -19.79
N VAL A 17 -2.54 -33.23 -18.94
CA VAL A 17 -2.29 -32.72 -17.58
C VAL A 17 -1.61 -31.36 -17.61
N ILE A 18 -0.54 -31.19 -18.41
CA ILE A 18 0.14 -29.89 -18.51
C ILE A 18 -0.77 -28.83 -19.15
N ALA A 19 -1.66 -29.21 -20.06
CA ALA A 19 -2.64 -28.29 -20.64
C ALA A 19 -3.63 -27.77 -19.58
N ILE A 20 -4.16 -28.65 -18.73
CA ILE A 20 -5.08 -28.27 -17.66
C ILE A 20 -4.37 -27.40 -16.61
N ILE A 21 -3.17 -27.77 -16.18
CA ILE A 21 -2.37 -26.98 -15.24
C ILE A 21 -2.08 -25.59 -15.83
N GLY A 22 -1.76 -25.51 -17.13
CA GLY A 22 -1.56 -24.25 -17.84
C GLY A 22 -2.76 -23.33 -17.75
N ILE A 23 -3.96 -23.83 -18.05
CA ILE A 23 -5.21 -23.04 -17.99
C ILE A 23 -5.49 -22.57 -16.56
N LEU A 24 -5.40 -23.46 -15.58
CA LEU A 24 -5.67 -23.12 -14.18
C LEU A 24 -4.66 -22.09 -13.64
N SER A 25 -3.38 -22.24 -13.98
CA SER A 25 -2.32 -21.33 -13.53
C SER A 25 -2.49 -19.91 -14.06
N ALA A 26 -2.96 -19.75 -15.31
CA ALA A 26 -3.18 -18.44 -15.92
C ALA A 26 -4.29 -17.64 -15.18
N VAL A 27 -5.41 -18.30 -14.85
CA VAL A 27 -6.52 -17.67 -14.12
C VAL A 27 -6.09 -17.28 -12.69
N VAL A 28 -5.36 -18.16 -12.01
CA VAL A 28 -4.85 -17.90 -10.66
C VAL A 28 -3.86 -16.75 -10.63
N LEU A 29 -2.98 -16.65 -11.62
CA LEU A 29 -1.99 -15.58 -11.67
C LEU A 29 -2.65 -14.19 -11.85
N ALA A 30 -3.67 -14.10 -12.69
CA ALA A 30 -4.42 -12.85 -12.90
C ALA A 30 -5.13 -12.39 -11.61
N SER A 31 -5.76 -13.31 -10.87
CA SER A 31 -6.44 -12.98 -9.61
C SER A 31 -5.44 -12.61 -8.51
N LEU A 32 -4.30 -13.31 -8.43
CA LEU A 32 -3.25 -13.03 -7.45
C LEU A 32 -2.65 -11.64 -7.62
N ASN A 33 -2.40 -11.18 -8.85
CA ASN A 33 -1.81 -9.86 -9.07
C ASN A 33 -2.73 -8.72 -8.57
N THR A 34 -4.03 -8.87 -8.79
CA THR A 34 -5.05 -7.93 -8.28
C THR A 34 -5.11 -7.97 -6.75
N ALA A 35 -5.10 -9.17 -6.16
CA ALA A 35 -5.12 -9.34 -4.71
C ALA A 35 -3.89 -8.73 -4.02
N ARG A 36 -2.69 -8.91 -4.61
CA ARG A 36 -1.45 -8.31 -4.12
C ARG A 36 -1.50 -6.80 -4.14
N SER A 37 -1.98 -6.21 -5.23
CA SER A 37 -2.10 -4.74 -5.34
C SER A 37 -3.05 -4.17 -4.29
N LYS A 38 -4.20 -4.82 -4.05
CA LYS A 38 -5.13 -4.43 -2.98
C LYS A 38 -4.55 -4.62 -1.58
N GLY A 39 -3.75 -5.67 -1.38
CA GLY A 39 -3.04 -5.89 -0.11
C GLY A 39 -2.01 -4.80 0.17
N ASN A 40 -1.29 -4.34 -0.86
CA ASN A 40 -0.39 -3.21 -0.76
C ASN A 40 -1.15 -1.92 -0.41
N ASP A 41 -2.30 -1.67 -1.05
CA ASP A 41 -3.14 -0.50 -0.74
C ASP A 41 -3.62 -0.50 0.71
N ALA A 42 -4.02 -1.65 1.24
CA ALA A 42 -4.40 -1.78 2.65
C ALA A 42 -3.22 -1.47 3.60
N ALA A 43 -2.01 -1.91 3.25
CA ALA A 43 -0.80 -1.58 4.02
C ALA A 43 -0.49 -0.07 3.96
N ILE A 44 -0.59 0.54 2.77
CA ILE A 44 -0.43 1.98 2.57
C ILE A 44 -1.44 2.76 3.42
N MET A 45 -2.72 2.40 3.34
CA MET A 45 -3.78 3.06 4.11
C MET A 45 -3.51 2.94 5.61
N SER A 46 -3.13 1.77 6.10
CA SER A 46 -2.80 1.54 7.51
C SER A 46 -1.61 2.37 7.98
N ASP A 47 -0.54 2.44 7.18
CA ASP A 47 0.65 3.21 7.52
C ASP A 47 0.34 4.71 7.56
N ILE A 48 -0.39 5.21 6.54
CA ILE A 48 -0.77 6.62 6.46
C ILE A 48 -1.79 6.99 7.54
N ASP A 49 -2.80 6.16 7.83
CA ASP A 49 -3.73 6.40 8.95
C ASP A 49 -3.01 6.42 10.30
N GLY A 50 -1.99 5.59 10.48
CA GLY A 50 -1.18 5.56 11.70
C GLY A 50 -0.49 6.90 12.01
N ILE A 51 -0.22 7.72 10.99
CA ILE A 51 0.35 9.07 11.17
C ILE A 51 -0.59 9.93 11.99
N ARG A 52 -1.90 9.75 11.86
CA ARG A 52 -2.89 10.58 12.57
C ARG A 52 -2.78 10.46 14.08
N THR A 53 -2.58 9.23 14.55
CA THR A 53 -2.39 8.97 15.98
C THR A 53 -1.11 9.63 16.48
N GLN A 54 0.00 9.46 15.75
CA GLN A 54 1.28 10.02 16.15
C GLN A 54 1.30 11.55 16.07
N ALA A 55 0.75 12.14 15.01
CA ALA A 55 0.59 13.58 14.89
C ALA A 55 -0.29 14.16 16.01
N GLY A 56 -1.31 13.43 16.47
CA GLY A 56 -2.10 13.81 17.65
C GLY A 56 -1.28 13.85 18.94
N ILE A 57 -0.33 12.93 19.11
CA ILE A 57 0.61 12.91 20.25
C ILE A 57 1.56 14.10 20.18
N ASP A 58 2.12 14.39 19.00
CA ASP A 58 3.01 15.53 18.77
C ASP A 58 2.31 16.85 19.08
N ASN A 59 1.08 17.04 18.58
CA ASN A 59 0.31 18.24 18.86
C ASN A 59 -0.05 18.37 20.35
N THR A 60 -0.32 17.27 21.04
CA THR A 60 -0.59 17.29 22.48
C THR A 60 0.67 17.60 23.30
N SER A 61 1.83 17.09 22.88
CA SER A 61 3.10 17.20 23.62
C SER A 61 3.82 18.53 23.35
N ASN A 62 3.77 19.01 22.11
CA ASN A 62 4.52 20.17 21.63
C ASN A 62 3.62 21.37 21.29
N GLY A 63 2.30 21.19 21.28
CA GLY A 63 1.35 22.23 20.87
C GLY A 63 1.35 22.54 19.38
N ASN A 64 2.02 21.73 18.56
CA ASN A 64 2.15 21.91 17.12
C ASN A 64 2.55 20.60 16.42
N TYR A 65 2.54 20.61 15.08
CA TYR A 65 2.88 19.48 14.22
C TYR A 65 4.26 19.61 13.53
N THR A 66 5.12 20.57 13.91
CA THR A 66 6.38 20.87 13.18
C THR A 66 7.30 19.66 12.99
N GLY A 67 7.28 18.73 13.94
CA GLY A 67 8.10 17.52 13.93
C GLY A 67 7.53 16.33 13.14
N VAL A 68 6.23 16.33 12.84
CA VAL A 68 5.52 15.14 12.31
C VAL A 68 6.21 14.58 11.07
N CYS A 69 6.44 15.41 10.06
CA CYS A 69 7.01 14.94 8.79
C CYS A 69 8.55 14.89 8.76
N THR A 70 9.26 15.25 9.84
CA THR A 70 10.73 15.40 9.80
C THR A 70 11.45 14.74 10.97
N THR A 71 11.06 15.01 12.21
CA THR A 71 11.77 14.55 13.40
C THR A 71 11.11 13.34 14.07
N ASP A 72 9.81 13.13 13.85
CA ASP A 72 9.10 11.99 14.41
C ASP A 72 9.50 10.70 13.68
N THR A 73 10.27 9.84 14.36
CA THR A 73 10.78 8.59 13.79
C THR A 73 9.68 7.57 13.50
N THR A 74 8.59 7.59 14.25
CA THR A 74 7.44 6.69 14.04
C THR A 74 6.75 7.05 12.74
N VAL A 75 6.50 8.34 12.52
CA VAL A 75 5.95 8.86 11.26
C VAL A 75 6.91 8.56 10.10
N GLN A 76 8.23 8.81 10.26
CA GLN A 76 9.20 8.44 9.21
C GLN A 76 9.16 6.96 8.84
N ASN A 77 9.00 6.07 9.83
CA ASN A 77 8.87 4.63 9.60
C ASN A 77 7.56 4.29 8.87
N GLN A 78 6.45 4.95 9.21
CA GLN A 78 5.17 4.80 8.51
C GLN A 78 5.26 5.28 7.05
N LEU A 79 5.87 6.45 6.80
CA LEU A 79 6.11 6.94 5.44
C LEU A 79 6.98 5.97 4.64
N ALA A 80 8.03 5.41 5.26
CA ALA A 80 8.90 4.42 4.64
C ALA A 80 8.16 3.09 4.37
N GLY A 81 7.27 2.67 5.28
CA GLY A 81 6.40 1.51 5.12
C GLY A 81 5.45 1.68 3.93
N ALA A 82 4.72 2.79 3.91
CA ALA A 82 3.83 3.16 2.81
C ALA A 82 4.59 3.22 1.48
N LYS A 83 5.80 3.79 1.49
CA LYS A 83 6.65 3.87 0.30
C LYS A 83 7.04 2.49 -0.21
N LYS A 84 7.42 1.56 0.67
CA LYS A 84 7.73 0.18 0.28
C LYS A 84 6.52 -0.57 -0.27
N ALA A 85 5.37 -0.45 0.40
CA ALA A 85 4.11 -1.04 -0.06
C ALA A 85 3.69 -0.47 -1.43
N ASN A 86 3.99 0.80 -1.67
CA ASN A 86 3.79 1.48 -2.95
C ASN A 86 4.90 1.22 -3.99
N ASN A 87 5.65 0.11 -3.89
CA ASN A 87 6.75 -0.19 -4.81
C ASN A 87 7.76 0.97 -4.97
N ASN A 88 8.04 1.68 -3.88
CA ASN A 88 8.87 2.88 -3.81
C ASN A 88 8.32 4.10 -4.57
N GLY A 89 7.01 4.16 -4.76
CA GLY A 89 6.26 5.25 -5.38
C GLY A 89 6.12 6.50 -4.51
N THR A 90 5.20 7.37 -4.89
CA THR A 90 4.97 8.66 -4.26
C THR A 90 4.35 8.52 -2.87
N VAL A 91 5.03 9.10 -1.88
CA VAL A 91 4.54 9.31 -0.53
C VAL A 91 5.00 10.70 -0.12
N ASN A 92 4.06 11.55 0.23
CA ASN A 92 4.33 12.91 0.64
C ASN A 92 3.85 13.13 2.07
N CYS A 93 4.54 14.01 2.78
CA CYS A 93 4.13 14.52 4.09
C CYS A 93 4.56 15.97 4.15
N ASN A 94 3.64 16.84 4.50
CA ASN A 94 3.92 18.25 4.67
C ASN A 94 3.30 18.77 5.96
N VAL A 95 3.99 19.73 6.56
CA VAL A 95 3.50 20.50 7.70
C VAL A 95 3.37 21.95 7.26
N SER A 96 2.32 22.64 7.73
CA SER A 96 2.21 24.09 7.59
C SER A 96 3.47 24.80 8.10
N THR A 97 3.85 25.91 7.48
CA THR A 97 5.00 26.73 7.90
C THR A 97 4.92 27.15 9.38
N ASN A 98 3.71 27.33 9.90
CA ASN A 98 3.48 27.73 11.30
C ASN A 98 3.29 26.52 12.24
N GLY A 99 3.45 25.29 11.73
CA GLY A 99 3.27 24.07 12.52
C GLY A 99 1.83 23.77 12.92
N SER A 100 0.84 24.54 12.45
CA SER A 100 -0.54 24.43 12.92
C SER A 100 -1.33 23.30 12.28
N ALA A 101 -0.79 22.67 11.24
CA ALA A 101 -1.46 21.63 10.48
C ALA A 101 -0.46 20.71 9.77
N TYR A 102 -0.87 19.48 9.49
CA TYR A 102 -0.12 18.51 8.71
C TYR A 102 -1.04 17.75 7.76
N ALA A 103 -0.47 17.28 6.66
CA ALA A 103 -1.13 16.33 5.78
C ALA A 103 -0.09 15.37 5.20
N ALA A 104 -0.51 14.12 5.01
CA ALA A 104 0.29 13.05 4.44
C ALA A 104 -0.52 12.28 3.42
N ASN A 105 0.09 11.93 2.29
CA ASN A 105 -0.56 11.16 1.25
C ASN A 105 0.38 10.08 0.68
N ALA A 106 -0.20 9.07 0.06
CA ALA A 106 0.54 8.06 -0.68
C ALA A 106 -0.27 7.58 -1.88
N ALA A 107 0.38 7.36 -3.02
CA ALA A 107 -0.29 6.79 -4.19
C ALA A 107 -0.77 5.37 -3.90
N LEU A 108 -1.91 4.98 -4.45
CA LEU A 108 -2.41 3.61 -4.41
C LEU A 108 -1.91 2.82 -5.62
N VAL A 109 -1.59 1.55 -5.38
CA VAL A 109 -1.04 0.61 -6.36
C VAL A 109 -2.15 0.00 -7.21
N ALA A 110 -3.30 -0.37 -6.62
CA ALA A 110 -4.37 -1.00 -7.39
C ALA A 110 -5.06 -0.01 -8.35
N THR A 111 -5.05 1.28 -8.03
CA THR A 111 -5.63 2.35 -8.85
C THR A 111 -4.61 3.47 -9.06
N PRO A 112 -3.74 3.35 -10.09
CA PRO A 112 -2.76 4.37 -10.42
C PRO A 112 -3.41 5.75 -10.63
N GLY A 113 -2.79 6.79 -10.08
CA GLY A 113 -3.32 8.16 -10.13
C GLY A 113 -4.30 8.51 -9.01
N THR A 114 -4.58 7.58 -8.10
CA THR A 114 -5.31 7.87 -6.85
C THR A 114 -4.35 7.82 -5.67
N PHE A 115 -4.66 8.60 -4.63
CA PHE A 115 -3.86 8.75 -3.44
C PHE A 115 -4.74 8.55 -2.22
N TYR A 116 -4.24 7.88 -1.19
CA TYR A 116 -4.86 7.94 0.13
C TYR A 116 -4.21 9.08 0.91
N CYS A 117 -5.03 9.94 1.51
CA CYS A 117 -4.59 11.15 2.19
C CYS A 117 -5.22 11.25 3.58
N VAL A 118 -4.41 11.68 4.54
CA VAL A 118 -4.83 12.06 5.89
C VAL A 118 -4.33 13.46 6.25
N ASP A 119 -5.08 14.17 7.09
CA ASP A 119 -4.70 15.51 7.52
C ASP A 119 -5.07 15.81 8.99
N SER A 120 -4.65 16.99 9.45
CA SER A 120 -4.95 17.52 10.78
C SER A 120 -6.41 17.89 11.02
N THR A 121 -7.26 17.93 9.99
CA THR A 121 -8.71 18.13 10.13
C THR A 121 -9.45 16.82 10.43
N GLY A 122 -8.74 15.69 10.33
CA GLY A 122 -9.27 14.35 10.55
C GLY A 122 -9.70 13.66 9.26
N ALA A 123 -9.31 14.17 8.10
CA ALA A 123 -9.55 13.49 6.83
C ALA A 123 -8.81 12.13 6.78
N GLY A 124 -9.43 11.18 6.09
CA GLY A 124 -8.90 9.87 5.74
C GLY A 124 -9.63 9.43 4.49
N THR A 125 -9.18 9.93 3.34
CA THR A 125 -9.93 9.84 2.08
C THR A 125 -9.03 9.57 0.90
N THR A 126 -9.62 9.05 -0.17
CA THR A 126 -8.95 8.88 -1.45
C THR A 126 -9.11 10.13 -2.31
N THR A 127 -8.01 10.68 -2.80
CA THR A 127 -7.98 11.85 -3.69
C THR A 127 -7.44 11.47 -5.06
N ALA A 128 -7.81 12.26 -6.09
CA ALA A 128 -7.36 12.07 -7.47
C ALA A 128 -6.14 12.94 -7.82
N THR A 129 -5.61 13.70 -6.86
CA THR A 129 -4.51 14.65 -7.06
C THR A 129 -3.45 14.47 -6.01
N ASP A 130 -2.20 14.47 -6.45
CA ASP A 130 -1.03 14.52 -5.59
C ASP A 130 -0.75 15.93 -5.08
N THR A 131 -1.70 16.52 -4.34
CA THR A 131 -1.50 17.88 -3.84
C THR A 131 -1.72 17.89 -2.35
N ILE A 132 -0.64 17.71 -1.61
CA ILE A 132 -0.59 18.17 -0.22
C ILE A 132 -0.35 19.68 -0.27
N GLY A 133 -1.40 20.47 -0.01
CA GLY A 133 -1.29 21.92 -0.03
C GLY A 133 -0.19 22.44 0.90
N THR A 134 0.41 23.58 0.56
CA THR A 134 1.45 24.25 1.39
C THR A 134 0.98 24.57 2.81
N SER A 135 -0.33 24.63 3.02
CA SER A 135 -0.96 24.85 4.33
C SER A 135 -1.02 23.60 5.22
N GLY A 136 -0.67 22.41 4.71
CA GLY A 136 -0.72 21.17 5.51
C GLY A 136 -2.13 20.76 5.94
N THR A 137 -3.20 21.19 5.24
CA THR A 137 -4.61 20.89 5.59
C THR A 137 -5.42 20.34 4.42
N GLN A 138 -4.78 19.98 3.31
CA GLN A 138 -5.51 19.54 2.11
C GLN A 138 -5.19 18.08 1.80
N CYS A 139 -6.04 17.24 2.35
CA CYS A 139 -6.71 16.22 1.56
C CYS A 139 -7.99 16.83 0.92
#